data_AF-A0A7X6V351-F1
#
_entry.id   AF-A0A7X6V351-F1
#
_cell.length_a   1.000
_cell.length_b   1.000
_cell.length_c   1.000
_cell.angle_alpha   90.00
_cell.angle_beta   90.00
_cell.angle_gamma   90.00
#
_symmetry.space_group_name_H-M   'P 1'
#
loop_
_entity.id
_entity.type
_entity.pdbx_description
1 polymer ?
#
loop_
_entity_poly.entity_id
_entity_poly.type
_entity_poly.pdbx_seq_one_letter_code
_entity_poly.pdbx_strand_id
1 'polypeptide(L)'
;MRRNIQVIENRVTTLEELKTSINVNIESLKVVVTSLETKNFITTIEPLKDEAGKEIGYKITFQTGESITIKHGNDGIDGNDGIDGEDGIDGVDGLTPIIGVAPGEDGIYYWTVDGEFLTDNQGEKIPVTGPQGDPGEDGKDGINAITPQLRINHITKIWEVSIDNGQTWTEMKDANGDFINATGGARSSR
;
A
#
# COMPACT_ATOMS: atom_id res chain seq x y z
N MET A 1 20.97 -108.45 13.76
CA MET A 1 22.19 -107.72 13.35
C MET A 1 21.97 -106.88 12.08
N ARG A 2 21.61 -107.45 10.93
CA ARG A 2 21.38 -106.69 9.67
C ARG A 2 20.35 -105.54 9.77
N ARG A 3 19.23 -105.74 10.47
CA ARG A 3 18.19 -104.70 10.64
C ARG A 3 18.70 -103.46 11.41
N ASN A 4 19.55 -103.65 12.41
CA ASN A 4 20.10 -102.54 13.19
C ASN A 4 21.12 -101.76 12.36
N ILE A 5 21.91 -102.46 11.54
CA ILE A 5 22.86 -101.85 10.61
C ILE A 5 22.11 -100.96 9.60
N GLN A 6 21.03 -101.48 8.99
CA GLN A 6 20.21 -100.69 8.07
C GLN A 6 19.60 -99.44 8.72
N VAL A 7 19.13 -99.55 9.97
CA VAL A 7 18.58 -98.41 10.72
C VAL A 7 19.66 -97.37 11.01
N ILE A 8 20.88 -97.81 11.33
CA ILE A 8 22.02 -96.91 11.55
C ILE A 8 22.43 -96.22 10.24
N GLU A 9 22.53 -96.95 9.14
CA GLU A 9 22.85 -96.39 7.82
C GLU A 9 21.85 -95.32 7.41
N ASN A 10 20.55 -95.58 7.54
CA ASN A 10 19.51 -94.60 7.23
C ASN A 10 19.62 -93.34 8.14
N ARG A 11 19.94 -93.53 9.42
CA ARG A 11 20.17 -92.41 10.35
C ARG A 11 21.44 -91.62 10.00
N VAL A 12 22.47 -92.29 9.50
CA VAL A 12 23.70 -91.62 9.06
C VAL A 12 23.44 -90.80 7.79
N THR A 13 22.75 -91.37 6.80
CA THR A 13 22.38 -90.65 5.57
C THR A 13 21.54 -89.41 5.88
N THR A 14 20.51 -89.54 6.72
CA THR A 14 19.67 -88.40 7.12
C THR A 14 20.46 -87.32 7.88
N LEU A 15 21.46 -87.71 8.68
CA LEU A 15 22.35 -86.75 9.35
C LEU A 15 23.31 -86.05 8.37
N GLU A 16 23.79 -86.75 7.34
CA GLU A 16 24.64 -86.16 6.29
C GLU A 16 23.88 -85.17 5.41
N GLU A 17 22.64 -85.50 5.07
CA GLU A 17 21.71 -84.60 4.36
C GLU A 17 21.38 -83.37 5.23
N LEU A 18 21.07 -83.58 6.51
CA LEU A 18 20.79 -82.51 7.45
C LEU A 18 22.00 -81.58 7.62
N LYS A 19 23.22 -82.13 7.76
CA LYS A 19 24.47 -81.36 7.82
C LYS A 19 24.62 -80.47 6.59
N THR A 20 24.38 -81.03 5.41
CA THR A 20 24.49 -80.29 4.14
C THR A 20 23.48 -79.16 4.08
N SER A 21 22.22 -79.42 4.44
CA SER A 21 21.17 -78.41 4.50
C SER A 21 21.48 -77.29 5.51
N ILE A 22 21.93 -77.64 6.71
CA ILE A 22 22.32 -76.67 7.74
C ILE A 22 23.48 -75.81 7.27
N ASN A 23 24.50 -76.39 6.64
CA ASN A 23 25.64 -75.63 6.13
C ASN A 23 25.23 -74.63 5.05
N VAL A 24 24.34 -75.00 4.13
CA VAL A 24 23.80 -74.09 3.12
C VAL A 24 23.01 -72.94 3.78
N ASN A 25 22.20 -73.27 4.78
CA ASN A 25 21.44 -72.27 5.52
C ASN A 25 22.37 -71.30 6.29
N ILE A 26 23.45 -71.80 6.90
CA ILE A 26 24.45 -70.98 7.60
C ILE A 26 25.12 -70.00 6.64
N GLU A 27 25.56 -70.46 5.47
CA GLU A 27 26.18 -69.57 4.48
C GLU A 27 25.18 -68.50 3.98
N SER A 28 23.92 -68.88 3.79
CA SER A 28 22.87 -67.95 3.39
C SER A 28 22.60 -66.88 4.46
N LEU A 29 22.52 -67.28 5.73
CA LEU A 29 22.37 -66.37 6.86
C LEU A 29 23.59 -65.45 7.02
N LYS A 30 24.80 -65.96 6.80
CA LYS A 30 26.04 -65.16 6.83
C LYS A 30 26.04 -64.08 5.75
N VAL A 31 25.56 -64.39 4.55
CA VAL A 31 25.38 -63.39 3.47
C VAL A 31 24.37 -62.32 3.87
N VAL A 32 23.24 -62.71 4.48
CA VAL A 32 22.24 -61.74 4.95
C VAL A 32 22.79 -60.87 6.07
N VAL A 33 23.48 -61.45 7.05
CA VAL A 33 24.10 -60.72 8.17
C VAL A 33 25.13 -59.72 7.67
N THR A 34 26.04 -60.16 6.79
CA THR A 34 27.04 -59.25 6.19
C THR A 34 26.37 -58.14 5.37
N SER A 35 25.29 -58.44 4.63
CA SER A 35 24.53 -57.42 3.88
C SER A 35 23.77 -56.43 4.79
N LEU A 36 23.42 -56.84 6.01
CA LEU A 36 22.82 -55.97 7.02
C LEU A 36 23.88 -55.14 7.76
N GLU A 37 25.07 -55.70 7.99
CA GLU A 37 26.23 -55.01 8.54
C GLU A 37 26.80 -53.97 7.56
N THR A 38 26.72 -54.23 6.26
CA THR A 38 27.13 -53.27 5.21
C THR A 38 26.13 -52.15 4.98
N LYS A 39 25.06 -52.03 5.79
CA LYS A 39 24.26 -50.81 5.87
C LYS A 39 25.18 -49.67 6.29
N ASN A 40 25.75 -48.99 5.31
CA ASN A 40 26.78 -48.02 5.53
C ASN A 40 26.15 -46.77 6.13
N PHE A 41 26.19 -46.65 7.45
CA PHE A 41 25.62 -45.52 8.16
C PHE A 41 26.55 -44.30 8.06
N ILE A 42 25.96 -43.12 8.07
CA ILE A 42 26.70 -41.86 8.16
C ILE A 42 27.24 -41.74 9.59
N THR A 43 28.54 -41.55 9.74
CA THR A 43 29.20 -41.35 11.04
C THR A 43 29.51 -39.90 11.31
N THR A 44 29.93 -39.15 10.29
CA THR A 44 30.23 -37.72 10.43
C THR A 44 29.76 -36.90 9.24
N ILE A 45 29.35 -35.67 9.52
CA ILE A 45 29.07 -34.62 8.54
C ILE A 45 29.88 -33.41 8.96
N GLU A 46 30.81 -32.99 8.11
CA GLU A 46 31.67 -31.84 8.36
C GLU A 46 31.45 -30.76 7.28
N PRO A 47 31.37 -29.47 7.66
CA PRO A 47 31.27 -28.39 6.68
C PRO A 47 32.56 -28.31 5.87
N LEU A 48 32.43 -28.32 4.55
CA LEU A 48 33.53 -28.09 3.62
C LEU A 48 33.68 -26.58 3.42
N LYS A 49 34.86 -26.04 3.71
CA LYS A 49 35.17 -24.62 3.59
C LYS A 49 36.19 -24.37 2.48
N ASP A 50 36.10 -23.21 1.84
CA ASP A 50 37.13 -22.72 0.91
C ASP A 50 38.34 -22.12 1.65
N GLU A 51 39.33 -21.64 0.89
CA GLU A 51 40.54 -20.99 1.43
C GLU A 51 40.23 -19.71 2.25
N ALA A 52 39.06 -19.10 2.03
CA ALA A 52 38.58 -17.92 2.74
C ALA A 52 37.73 -18.27 3.99
N GLY A 53 37.49 -19.55 4.25
CA GLY A 53 36.68 -20.03 5.38
C GLY A 53 35.17 -20.00 5.15
N LYS A 54 34.69 -19.69 3.94
CA LYS A 54 33.27 -19.75 3.56
C LYS A 54 32.85 -21.21 3.36
N GLU A 55 31.69 -21.58 3.90
CA GLU A 55 31.12 -22.92 3.72
C GLU A 55 30.64 -23.10 2.27
N ILE A 56 31.24 -24.05 1.56
CA ILE A 56 30.97 -24.37 0.15
C ILE A 56 30.31 -25.75 -0.02
N GLY A 57 29.98 -26.44 1.08
CA GLY A 57 29.26 -27.71 1.05
C GLY A 57 29.51 -28.56 2.30
N TYR A 58 29.32 -29.88 2.16
CA TYR A 58 29.50 -30.86 3.22
C TYR A 58 30.33 -32.05 2.75
N LYS A 59 31.20 -32.54 3.64
CA LYS A 59 31.86 -33.84 3.53
C LYS A 59 31.14 -34.82 4.46
N ILE A 60 30.62 -35.90 3.89
CA ILE A 60 29.91 -36.95 4.61
C ILE A 60 30.82 -38.16 4.68
N THR A 61 31.09 -38.64 5.89
CA THR A 61 31.90 -39.85 6.12
C THR A 61 30.98 -40.97 6.58
N PHE A 62 31.21 -42.16 6.04
CA PHE A 62 30.48 -43.35 6.39
C PHE A 62 31.25 -44.21 7.40
N GLN A 63 30.57 -45.18 8.00
CA GLN A 63 31.17 -46.12 8.95
C GLN A 63 32.32 -46.94 8.34
N THR A 64 32.28 -47.19 7.04
CA THR A 64 33.37 -47.86 6.30
C THR A 64 34.64 -47.00 6.17
N GLY A 65 34.59 -45.71 6.50
CA GLY A 65 35.68 -44.75 6.32
C GLY A 65 35.71 -44.09 4.93
N GLU A 66 34.86 -44.53 4.01
CA GLU A 66 34.65 -43.84 2.73
C GLU A 66 33.96 -42.48 2.98
N SER A 67 34.24 -41.51 2.11
CA SER A 67 33.61 -40.18 2.20
C SER A 67 33.16 -39.66 0.85
N ILE A 68 32.03 -38.96 0.84
CA ILE A 68 31.53 -38.21 -0.32
C ILE A 68 31.50 -36.73 -0.01
N THR A 69 31.60 -35.90 -1.05
CA THR A 69 31.52 -34.45 -0.94
C THR A 69 30.32 -33.95 -1.73
N ILE A 70 29.49 -33.14 -1.08
CA ILE A 70 28.35 -32.46 -1.70
C ILE A 70 28.64 -30.96 -1.63
N LYS A 71 28.70 -30.28 -2.77
CA LYS A 71 28.93 -28.83 -2.83
C LYS A 71 27.61 -28.08 -2.92
N HIS A 72 27.57 -26.85 -2.42
CA HIS A 72 26.46 -25.94 -2.65
C HIS A 72 26.26 -25.67 -4.14
N GLY A 73 25.02 -25.36 -4.54
CA GLY A 73 24.73 -24.84 -5.87
C GLY A 73 25.37 -23.46 -6.06
N ASN A 74 25.54 -23.06 -7.32
CA ASN A 74 25.88 -21.67 -7.62
C ASN A 74 24.64 -20.80 -7.45
N ASP A 75 24.82 -19.61 -6.89
CA ASP A 75 23.75 -18.61 -6.85
C ASP A 75 23.33 -18.25 -8.29
N GLY A 76 22.04 -17.97 -8.46
CA GLY A 76 21.53 -17.42 -9.70
C GLY A 76 22.08 -16.02 -9.95
N ILE A 77 22.01 -15.57 -11.20
CA ILE A 77 22.28 -14.16 -11.51
C ILE A 77 21.00 -13.38 -11.16
N ASP A 78 21.14 -12.31 -10.39
CA ASP A 78 20.03 -11.41 -10.11
C ASP A 78 19.43 -10.87 -11.42
N GLY A 79 18.11 -10.76 -11.46
CA GLY A 79 17.44 -10.10 -12.58
C GLY A 79 17.85 -8.64 -12.66
N ASN A 80 17.74 -8.05 -13.85
CA ASN A 80 17.87 -6.60 -13.97
C ASN A 80 16.71 -5.93 -13.22
N ASP A 81 17.01 -4.83 -12.53
CA ASP A 81 15.99 -3.97 -11.94
C ASP A 81 15.00 -3.51 -13.02
N GLY A 82 13.74 -3.32 -12.59
CA GLY A 82 12.73 -2.69 -13.43
C GLY A 82 13.12 -1.24 -13.72
N ILE A 83 12.63 -0.69 -14.83
CA ILE A 83 12.66 0.75 -15.05
C ILE A 83 11.64 1.41 -14.12
N ASP A 84 12.05 2.49 -13.46
CA ASP A 84 11.13 3.33 -12.70
C ASP A 84 10.03 3.88 -13.64
N GLY A 85 8.83 4.00 -13.10
CA GLY A 85 7.73 4.66 -13.81
C GLY A 85 8.00 6.15 -13.98
N GLU A 86 7.41 6.75 -15.01
CA GLU A 86 7.44 8.21 -15.14
C GLU A 86 6.59 8.86 -14.04
N ASP A 87 7.08 9.97 -13.51
CA ASP A 87 6.33 10.79 -12.57
C ASP A 87 5.04 11.34 -13.22
N GLY A 88 3.99 11.45 -12.42
CA GLY A 88 2.77 12.13 -12.85
C GLY A 88 3.01 13.62 -13.08
N ILE A 89 2.21 14.23 -13.95
CA ILE A 89 2.20 15.69 -14.11
C ILE A 89 1.52 16.34 -12.90
N ASP A 90 2.12 17.42 -12.40
CA ASP A 90 1.52 18.23 -11.33
C ASP A 90 0.21 18.88 -11.79
N GLY A 91 -0.73 19.05 -10.85
CA GLY A 91 -1.96 19.81 -11.08
C GLY A 91 -1.72 21.32 -11.17
N VAL A 92 -2.64 22.05 -11.79
CA VAL A 92 -2.60 23.52 -11.84
C VAL A 92 -3.19 24.11 -10.56
N ASP A 93 -2.51 25.10 -9.98
CA ASP A 93 -2.97 25.82 -8.79
C ASP A 93 -4.31 26.55 -9.00
N GLY A 94 -5.17 26.52 -7.98
CA GLY A 94 -6.44 27.23 -7.98
C GLY A 94 -6.28 28.73 -7.69
N LEU A 95 -6.97 29.58 -8.46
CA LEU A 95 -7.05 31.02 -8.18
C LEU A 95 -8.08 31.27 -7.06
N THR A 96 -7.65 31.95 -5.98
CA THR A 96 -8.54 32.37 -4.89
C THR A 96 -8.87 33.86 -5.06
N PRO A 97 -10.15 34.24 -5.21
CA PRO A 97 -10.53 35.65 -5.35
C PRO A 97 -10.27 36.44 -4.06
N ILE A 98 -9.86 37.71 -4.19
CA ILE A 98 -9.59 38.61 -3.06
C ILE A 98 -10.78 39.55 -2.84
N ILE A 99 -11.45 39.42 -1.68
CA ILE A 99 -12.53 40.33 -1.28
C ILE A 99 -11.95 41.52 -0.50
N GLY A 100 -12.37 42.72 -0.88
CA GLY A 100 -11.89 43.98 -0.30
C GLY A 100 -12.98 45.04 -0.19
N VAL A 101 -12.56 46.25 0.18
CA VAL A 101 -13.42 47.43 0.36
C VAL A 101 -12.74 48.64 -0.27
N ALA A 102 -13.47 49.44 -1.05
CA ALA A 102 -12.97 50.67 -1.68
C ALA A 102 -14.01 51.81 -1.60
N PRO A 103 -13.57 53.08 -1.45
CA PRO A 103 -14.49 54.23 -1.44
C PRO A 103 -15.02 54.55 -2.84
N GLY A 104 -16.31 54.89 -2.93
CA GLY A 104 -16.93 55.46 -4.12
C GLY A 104 -16.76 56.98 -4.18
N GLU A 105 -17.14 57.57 -5.32
CA GLU A 105 -17.08 59.03 -5.56
C GLU A 105 -18.05 59.82 -4.67
N ASP A 106 -19.03 59.13 -4.08
CA ASP A 106 -20.03 59.62 -3.14
C ASP A 106 -19.57 59.60 -1.68
N GLY A 107 -18.36 59.09 -1.40
CA GLY A 107 -17.82 58.94 -0.05
C GLY A 107 -18.33 57.71 0.71
N ILE A 108 -19.12 56.85 0.06
CA ILE A 108 -19.59 55.56 0.63
C ILE A 108 -18.57 54.48 0.29
N TYR A 109 -18.34 53.54 1.21
CA TYR A 109 -17.47 52.39 0.96
C TYR A 109 -18.27 51.22 0.35
N TYR A 110 -17.70 50.59 -0.67
CA TYR A 110 -18.29 49.50 -1.44
C TYR A 110 -17.42 48.24 -1.39
N TRP A 111 -18.06 47.08 -1.51
CA TRP A 111 -17.35 45.81 -1.60
C TRP A 111 -16.66 45.66 -2.96
N THR A 112 -15.47 45.04 -2.97
CA THR A 112 -14.70 44.75 -4.19
C THR A 112 -14.30 43.28 -4.28
N VAL A 113 -14.20 42.74 -5.49
CA VAL A 113 -13.52 41.47 -5.81
C VAL A 113 -12.35 41.74 -6.74
N ASP A 114 -11.16 41.26 -6.38
CA ASP A 114 -9.92 41.45 -7.14
C ASP A 114 -9.63 42.94 -7.47
N GLY A 115 -10.05 43.84 -6.59
CA GLY A 115 -9.88 45.30 -6.75
C GLY A 115 -11.01 46.02 -7.51
N GLU A 116 -11.96 45.28 -8.08
CA GLU A 116 -13.08 45.83 -8.85
C GLU A 116 -14.38 45.86 -8.03
N PHE A 117 -15.23 46.88 -8.25
CA PHE A 117 -16.47 47.04 -7.49
C PHE A 117 -17.48 45.91 -7.75
N LEU A 118 -18.05 45.39 -6.67
CA LEU A 118 -19.15 44.42 -6.73
C LEU A 118 -20.46 45.12 -7.02
N THR A 119 -21.23 44.54 -7.93
CA THR A 119 -22.56 45.03 -8.31
C THR A 119 -23.63 44.00 -8.02
N ASP A 120 -24.84 44.49 -7.77
CA ASP A 120 -26.03 43.68 -7.69
C ASP A 120 -26.56 43.30 -9.10
N ASN A 121 -27.70 42.61 -9.14
CA ASN A 121 -28.32 42.21 -10.42
C ASN A 121 -28.77 43.38 -11.30
N GLN A 122 -28.86 44.60 -10.76
CA GLN A 122 -29.27 45.83 -11.44
C GLN A 122 -28.05 46.65 -11.91
N GLY A 123 -26.84 46.25 -11.53
CA GLY A 123 -25.59 46.96 -11.84
C GLY A 123 -25.23 48.02 -10.80
N GLU A 124 -25.96 48.10 -9.69
CA GLU A 124 -25.69 49.06 -8.62
C GLU A 124 -24.60 48.52 -7.68
N LYS A 125 -23.69 49.39 -7.26
CA LYS A 125 -22.58 49.00 -6.37
C LYS A 125 -23.12 48.56 -5.01
N ILE A 126 -22.53 47.52 -4.42
CA ILE A 126 -22.97 46.98 -3.13
C ILE A 126 -22.25 47.71 -1.98
N PRO A 127 -22.95 48.58 -1.22
CA PRO A 127 -22.30 49.34 -0.14
C PRO A 127 -21.96 48.42 1.04
N VAL A 128 -20.92 48.78 1.79
CA VAL A 128 -20.50 48.06 3.01
C VAL A 128 -21.44 48.35 4.18
N THR A 129 -22.13 49.48 4.11
CA THR A 129 -23.17 49.92 5.07
C THR A 129 -24.50 50.00 4.34
N GLY A 130 -25.59 49.52 4.94
CA GLY A 130 -26.90 49.66 4.32
C GLY A 130 -27.46 51.07 4.52
N PRO A 131 -28.69 51.30 4.04
CA PRO A 131 -29.28 52.63 4.00
C PRO A 131 -29.28 53.28 5.40
N GLN A 132 -28.88 54.54 5.44
CA GLN A 132 -28.98 55.36 6.65
C GLN A 132 -30.44 55.38 7.09
N GLY A 133 -30.71 55.01 8.34
CA GLY A 133 -32.08 55.04 8.85
C GLY A 133 -32.55 56.46 9.14
N ASP A 134 -33.86 56.65 9.13
CA ASP A 134 -34.47 57.96 9.27
C ASP A 134 -34.19 58.58 10.65
N PRO A 135 -33.89 59.89 10.74
CA PRO A 135 -33.85 60.58 12.02
C PRO A 135 -35.19 60.45 12.74
N GLY A 136 -35.15 60.18 14.05
CA GLY A 136 -36.37 60.16 14.86
C GLY A 136 -37.00 61.56 14.98
N GLU A 137 -38.32 61.62 15.10
CA GLU A 137 -39.01 62.84 15.55
C GLU A 137 -38.70 63.12 17.03
N ASP A 138 -38.82 64.38 17.48
CA ASP A 138 -38.56 64.79 18.86
C ASP A 138 -39.19 63.82 19.89
N GLY A 139 -38.34 63.08 20.60
CA GLY A 139 -38.74 62.13 21.63
C GLY A 139 -38.94 60.66 21.20
N LYS A 140 -38.57 60.29 19.96
CA LYS A 140 -38.50 58.89 19.49
C LYS A 140 -37.14 58.60 18.86
N ASP A 141 -36.64 57.38 19.06
CA ASP A 141 -35.42 56.92 18.39
C ASP A 141 -35.67 56.78 16.88
N GLY A 142 -34.66 57.15 16.08
CA GLY A 142 -34.65 56.91 14.64
C GLY A 142 -34.53 55.43 14.29
N ILE A 143 -34.75 55.08 13.02
CA ILE A 143 -34.56 53.71 12.56
C ILE A 143 -33.04 53.46 12.44
N ASN A 144 -32.56 52.29 12.88
CA ASN A 144 -31.14 51.93 12.72
C ASN A 144 -30.83 51.59 11.25
N ALA A 145 -29.63 51.93 10.80
CA ALA A 145 -29.13 51.46 9.51
C ALA A 145 -29.03 49.92 9.49
N ILE A 146 -29.39 49.30 8.37
CA ILE A 146 -29.30 47.85 8.19
C ILE A 146 -27.88 47.52 7.73
N THR A 147 -27.19 46.56 8.38
CA THR A 147 -25.89 46.08 7.89
C THR A 147 -26.11 44.99 6.84
N PRO A 148 -25.50 45.07 5.64
CA PRO A 148 -25.61 44.04 4.62
C PRO A 148 -25.09 42.70 5.11
N GLN A 149 -25.76 41.62 4.71
CA GLN A 149 -25.37 40.25 5.04
C GLN A 149 -24.92 39.52 3.77
N LEU A 150 -23.87 38.71 3.88
CA LEU A 150 -23.31 37.92 2.78
C LEU A 150 -23.44 36.42 3.06
N ARG A 151 -23.74 35.64 2.03
CA ARG A 151 -23.73 34.17 2.10
C ARG A 151 -23.37 33.55 0.75
N ILE A 152 -23.14 32.24 0.77
CA ILE A 152 -23.00 31.43 -0.45
C ILE A 152 -24.30 30.63 -0.64
N ASN A 153 -24.90 30.71 -1.82
CA ASN A 153 -26.02 29.85 -2.16
C ASN A 153 -25.54 28.39 -2.30
N HIS A 154 -26.08 27.49 -1.50
CA HIS A 154 -25.62 26.10 -1.48
C HIS A 154 -25.93 25.32 -2.76
N ILE A 155 -26.90 25.77 -3.57
CA ILE A 155 -27.32 25.16 -4.82
C ILE A 155 -26.52 25.75 -5.99
N THR A 156 -26.58 27.08 -6.19
CA THR A 156 -25.92 27.73 -7.33
C THR A 156 -24.43 27.95 -7.13
N LYS A 157 -23.92 27.86 -5.89
CA LYS A 157 -22.55 28.19 -5.49
C LYS A 157 -22.17 29.66 -5.73
N ILE A 158 -23.14 30.54 -5.96
CA ILE A 158 -22.92 31.97 -6.19
C ILE A 158 -23.00 32.72 -4.85
N TRP A 159 -22.19 33.78 -4.72
CA TRP A 159 -22.29 34.71 -3.59
C TRP A 159 -23.55 35.56 -3.68
N GLU A 160 -24.26 35.71 -2.56
CA GLU A 160 -25.48 36.51 -2.45
C GLU A 160 -25.33 37.56 -1.34
N VAL A 161 -25.93 38.73 -1.56
CA VAL A 161 -26.06 39.81 -0.58
C VAL A 161 -27.52 40.04 -0.19
N SER A 162 -27.75 40.37 1.07
CA SER A 162 -29.02 40.89 1.58
C SER A 162 -28.81 42.27 2.20
N ILE A 163 -29.65 43.23 1.82
CA ILE A 163 -29.66 44.60 2.33
C ILE A 163 -30.91 44.91 3.18
N ASP A 164 -31.76 43.91 3.40
CA ASP A 164 -33.05 44.02 4.10
C ASP A 164 -33.13 43.09 5.32
N ASN A 165 -31.99 42.89 5.98
CA ASN A 165 -31.81 42.06 7.18
C ASN A 165 -32.14 40.56 6.95
N GLY A 166 -31.75 40.03 5.79
CA GLY A 166 -31.85 38.61 5.46
C GLY A 166 -33.19 38.17 4.88
N GLN A 167 -34.12 39.09 4.60
CA GLN A 167 -35.44 38.78 4.06
C GLN A 167 -35.37 38.40 2.58
N THR A 168 -34.59 39.14 1.79
CA THR A 168 -34.31 38.84 0.38
C THR A 168 -32.81 38.77 0.13
N TRP A 169 -32.45 37.99 -0.88
CA TRP A 169 -31.07 37.71 -1.27
C TRP A 169 -30.92 37.93 -2.77
N THR A 170 -29.90 38.70 -3.15
CA THR A 170 -29.58 39.02 -4.54
C THR A 170 -28.19 38.47 -4.87
N GLU A 171 -28.10 37.74 -5.99
CA GLU A 171 -26.83 37.21 -6.49
C GLU A 171 -25.88 38.35 -6.90
N MET A 172 -24.60 38.16 -6.59
CA MET A 172 -23.55 39.17 -6.81
C MET A 172 -22.83 38.93 -8.13
N LYS A 173 -22.47 40.02 -8.79
CA LYS A 173 -21.72 40.03 -10.06
C LYS A 173 -20.41 40.78 -9.93
N ASP A 174 -19.42 40.34 -10.71
CA ASP A 174 -18.18 41.07 -10.92
C ASP A 174 -18.39 42.27 -11.87
N ALA A 175 -17.35 43.08 -12.08
CA ALA A 175 -17.42 44.24 -12.96
C ALA A 175 -17.71 43.92 -14.45
N ASN A 176 -17.55 42.66 -14.87
CA ASN A 176 -17.89 42.20 -16.22
C ASN A 176 -19.35 41.74 -16.34
N GLY A 177 -20.09 41.72 -15.21
CA GLY A 177 -21.45 41.21 -15.14
C GLY A 177 -21.52 39.69 -14.96
N ASP A 178 -20.39 39.02 -14.71
CA ASP A 178 -20.33 37.59 -14.47
C ASP A 178 -20.64 37.29 -13.00
N PHE A 179 -21.39 36.20 -12.74
CA PHE A 179 -21.72 35.79 -11.37
C PHE A 179 -20.47 35.34 -10.60
N ILE A 180 -20.40 35.74 -9.33
CA ILE A 180 -19.25 35.41 -8.48
C ILE A 180 -19.43 34.03 -7.87
N ASN A 181 -18.70 33.07 -8.43
CA ASN A 181 -18.70 31.71 -7.95
C ASN A 181 -17.82 31.56 -6.70
N ALA A 182 -18.35 30.90 -5.67
CA ALA A 182 -17.67 30.60 -4.42
C ALA A 182 -16.77 29.36 -4.51
N THR A 183 -16.87 28.57 -5.58
CA THR A 183 -15.89 27.52 -5.88
C THR A 183 -14.80 28.10 -6.77
N GLY A 184 -13.54 28.01 -6.34
CA GLY A 184 -12.39 28.43 -7.14
C GLY A 184 -12.41 27.71 -8.49
N GLY A 185 -12.80 28.44 -9.53
CA GLY A 185 -12.81 27.99 -10.92
C GLY A 185 -11.84 28.84 -11.72
N ALA A 186 -11.10 28.21 -12.64
CA ALA A 186 -10.20 28.91 -13.54
C ALA A 186 -10.98 29.99 -14.31
N ARG A 187 -10.63 31.26 -14.09
CA ARG A 187 -11.13 32.37 -14.89
C ARG A 187 -10.67 32.10 -16.33
N SER A 188 -11.58 31.70 -17.20
CA SER A 188 -11.29 31.56 -18.62
C SER A 188 -11.01 32.95 -19.18
N SER A 189 -9.73 33.27 -19.37
CA SER A 189 -9.32 34.46 -20.11
C SER A 189 -9.85 34.34 -21.53
N ARG A 190 -10.81 35.21 -21.90
CA ARG A 190 -11.13 35.47 -23.31
C ARG A 190 -10.17 36.50 -23.88
#